data_AF-A0A7S1TPY6-F1
#
_entry.id   AF-A0A7S1TPY6-F1
#
_cell.length_a   1.000
_cell.length_b   1.000
_cell.length_c   1.000
_cell.angle_alpha   90.00
_cell.angle_beta   90.00
_cell.angle_gamma   90.00
#
_symmetry.space_group_name_H-M   'P 1'
#
loop_
_entity.id
_entity.type
_entity.pdbx_description
1 polymer ?
#
loop_
_entity_poly.entity_id
_entity_poly.type
_entity_poly.pdbx_seq_one_letter_code
_entity_poly.pdbx_strand_id
1 'polypeptide(L)'
;MAGAAEERPLQIIATTSENGFEFNEENLSIVLDQVPDNTKVAVVSVVGGFRTGKSFLLSFFLRYLEYSRLNPGDPSEAWMRSKGERLAEGNTNAGVETSDATEHGFKWRGGTERQTTGIWMWSKPFLRPSAIEG
;
A
#
# COMPACT_ATOMS: atom_id res chain seq x y z
N MET A 1 9.30 24.12 -1.74
CA MET A 1 8.54 23.10 -2.49
C MET A 1 9.09 21.75 -2.08
N ALA A 2 8.43 21.05 -1.15
CA ALA A 2 8.80 19.68 -0.81
C ALA A 2 8.47 18.81 -2.03
N GLY A 3 9.48 18.15 -2.62
CA GLY A 3 9.23 17.16 -3.66
C GLY A 3 8.25 16.13 -3.11
N ALA A 4 7.20 15.79 -3.86
CA ALA A 4 6.25 14.78 -3.44
C ALA A 4 7.03 13.51 -3.09
N ALA A 5 7.02 13.10 -1.82
CA ALA A 5 7.67 11.88 -1.39
C ALA A 5 7.09 10.72 -2.22
N GLU A 6 7.98 9.90 -2.77
CA GLU A 6 7.61 8.77 -3.61
C GLU A 6 6.71 7.79 -2.84
N GLU A 7 5.58 7.42 -3.45
CA GLU A 7 4.61 6.50 -2.84
C GLU A 7 5.14 5.06 -2.93
N ARG A 8 5.44 4.42 -1.79
CA ARG A 8 6.10 3.11 -1.73
C ARG A 8 5.78 2.35 -0.44
N PRO A 9 5.97 1.03 -0.40
CA PRO A 9 5.85 0.27 0.84
C PRO A 9 7.06 0.53 1.74
N LEU A 10 6.81 0.87 3.01
CA LEU A 10 7.81 1.05 4.05
C LEU A 10 7.72 -0.09 5.06
N GLN A 11 8.88 -0.65 5.45
CA GLN A 11 8.93 -1.66 6.50
C GLN A 11 8.94 -0.96 7.86
N ILE A 12 7.91 -1.19 8.66
CA ILE A 12 7.76 -0.60 10.00
C ILE A 12 8.31 -1.54 11.07
N ILE A 13 8.11 -2.84 10.88
CA ILE A 13 8.70 -3.88 11.75
C ILE A 13 9.42 -4.89 10.87
N ALA A 14 10.72 -5.08 11.10
CA ALA A 14 11.52 -6.12 10.49
C ALA A 14 11.68 -7.32 11.44
N THR A 15 11.79 -8.52 10.87
CA THR A 15 12.13 -9.75 11.63
C THR A 15 13.62 -10.01 11.49
N THR A 16 14.31 -10.17 12.61
CA THR A 16 15.74 -10.51 12.64
C THR A 16 15.95 -12.04 12.58
N SER A 17 17.18 -12.48 12.29
CA SER A 17 17.55 -13.90 12.28
C SER A 17 17.46 -14.58 13.64
N GLU A 18 17.48 -13.82 14.74
CA GLU A 18 17.46 -14.32 16.12
C GLU A 18 16.04 -14.35 16.72
N ASN A 19 14.99 -14.42 15.89
CA ASN A 19 13.58 -14.28 16.29
C ASN A 19 13.23 -12.95 16.99
N GLY A 20 14.12 -11.95 16.93
CA GLY A 20 13.85 -10.59 17.39
C GLY A 20 13.10 -9.75 16.37
N PHE A 21 12.58 -8.60 16.82
CA PHE A 21 11.93 -7.61 15.97
C PHE A 21 12.68 -6.29 16.04
N GLU A 22 12.83 -5.63 14.90
CA GLU A 22 13.39 -4.29 14.80
C GLU A 22 12.28 -3.33 14.36
N PHE A 23 12.10 -2.25 15.13
CA PHE A 23 11.12 -1.23 14.84
C PHE A 23 11.79 -0.04 14.14
N ASN A 24 11.28 0.32 12.96
CA ASN A 24 11.79 1.43 12.18
C ASN A 24 10.90 2.67 12.42
N GLU A 25 11.30 3.46 13.42
CA GLU A 25 10.59 4.67 13.83
C GLU A 25 10.61 5.77 12.75
N GLU A 26 11.72 5.90 12.02
CA GLU A 26 11.87 6.86 10.92
C GLU A 26 10.88 6.57 9.79
N ASN A 27 10.67 5.30 9.44
CA ASN A 27 9.68 4.93 8.44
C ASN A 27 8.25 5.20 8.91
N LEU A 28 7.98 5.05 10.21
CA LEU A 28 6.65 5.35 10.76
C LEU A 28 6.39 6.86 10.76
N SER A 29 7.38 7.68 11.17
CA SER A 29 7.24 9.13 11.19
C SER A 29 6.96 9.70 9.81
N ILE A 30 7.59 9.16 8.75
CA ILE A 30 7.27 9.53 7.35
C ILE A 30 5.77 9.46 7.08
N VAL A 31 5.07 8.44 7.59
CA VAL A 31 3.63 8.27 7.37
C VAL A 31 2.82 9.20 8.28
N LEU A 32 3.17 9.24 9.57
CA LEU A 32 2.40 9.98 10.58
C LEU A 32 2.49 11.50 10.41
N ASP A 33 3.65 12.02 9.99
CA ASP A 33 3.88 13.46 9.76
C ASP A 33 3.01 14.03 8.62
N GLN A 34 2.45 13.16 7.77
CA GLN A 34 1.51 13.54 6.71
C GLN A 34 0.05 13.56 7.17
N VAL A 35 -0.26 13.05 8.37
CA VAL A 35 -1.62 13.01 8.91
C VAL A 35 -1.88 14.28 9.71
N PRO A 36 -2.88 15.12 9.34
CA PRO A 36 -3.19 16.32 10.10
C PRO A 36 -3.62 16.01 11.53
N ASP A 37 -3.29 16.91 12.46
CA ASP A 37 -3.71 16.82 13.85
C ASP A 37 -5.24 16.66 13.98
N ASN A 38 -5.67 15.91 14.99
CA ASN A 38 -7.08 15.61 15.28
C ASN A 38 -7.84 14.87 14.15
N THR A 39 -7.14 14.29 13.18
CA THR A 39 -7.75 13.42 12.16
C THR A 39 -8.13 12.08 12.77
N LYS A 40 -9.37 11.61 12.54
CA LYS A 40 -9.76 10.24 12.88
C LYS A 40 -9.03 9.26 11.95
N VAL A 41 -8.31 8.31 12.53
CA VAL A 41 -7.48 7.35 11.76
C VAL A 41 -8.18 6.00 11.67
N ALA A 42 -8.18 5.40 10.48
CA ALA A 42 -8.52 4.01 10.25
C ALA A 42 -7.28 3.27 9.74
N VAL A 43 -6.92 2.16 10.38
CA VAL A 43 -5.81 1.29 9.97
C VAL A 43 -6.38 0.00 9.37
N VAL A 44 -6.10 -0.25 8.10
CA VAL A 44 -6.48 -1.48 7.41
C VAL A 44 -5.26 -2.40 7.34
N SER A 45 -5.38 -3.59 7.92
CA SER A 45 -4.29 -4.58 7.94
C SER A 45 -4.77 -5.91 7.36
N VAL A 46 -3.91 -6.55 6.56
CA VAL A 46 -4.15 -7.89 6.01
C VAL A 46 -3.11 -8.83 6.63
N VAL A 47 -3.56 -9.68 7.55
CA VAL A 47 -2.71 -10.63 8.29
C VAL A 47 -3.11 -12.05 7.91
N GLY A 48 -2.12 -12.95 7.82
CA GLY A 48 -2.40 -14.35 7.55
C GLY A 48 -1.16 -15.13 7.11
N GLY A 49 -1.36 -16.43 6.92
CA GLY A 49 -0.33 -17.39 6.56
C GLY A 49 0.51 -16.99 5.34
N PHE A 50 1.68 -17.61 5.20
CA PHE A 50 2.52 -17.41 4.04
C PHE A 50 1.78 -17.81 2.75
N ARG A 51 1.98 -17.04 1.67
CA ARG A 51 1.46 -17.35 0.33
C ARG A 51 -0.06 -17.33 0.11
N THR A 52 -0.78 -16.57 0.93
CA THR A 52 -2.23 -16.37 0.79
C THR A 52 -2.66 -15.17 -0.07
N GLY A 53 -1.76 -14.61 -0.89
CA GLY A 53 -2.12 -13.49 -1.78
C GLY A 53 -2.33 -12.13 -1.10
N LYS A 54 -1.80 -11.92 0.12
CA LYS A 54 -2.01 -10.67 0.88
C LYS A 54 -1.54 -9.41 0.16
N SER A 55 -0.31 -9.39 -0.34
CA SER A 55 0.23 -8.24 -1.09
C SER A 55 -0.57 -7.96 -2.36
N PHE A 56 -1.06 -9.01 -3.02
CA PHE A 56 -1.95 -8.89 -4.18
C PHE A 56 -3.29 -8.23 -3.82
N LEU A 57 -3.91 -8.62 -2.69
CA LEU A 57 -5.11 -7.95 -2.18
C LEU A 57 -4.85 -6.48 -1.83
N LEU A 58 -3.72 -6.19 -1.17
CA LEU A 58 -3.33 -4.82 -0.84
C LEU A 58 -3.14 -3.95 -2.09
N SER A 59 -2.64 -4.50 -3.20
CA SER A 59 -2.56 -3.77 -4.48
C SER A 59 -3.94 -3.34 -4.99
N PHE A 60 -5.00 -4.14 -4.81
CA PHE A 60 -6.37 -3.70 -5.12
C PHE A 60 -6.85 -2.57 -4.22
N PHE A 61 -6.56 -2.64 -2.91
CA PHE A 61 -6.92 -1.56 -1.99
C PHE A 61 -6.22 -0.25 -2.37
N LEU A 62 -4.94 -0.29 -2.72
CA LEU A 62 -4.20 0.89 -3.19
C LEU A 62 -4.84 1.47 -4.45
N ARG A 63 -5.12 0.64 -5.46
CA ARG A 63 -5.78 1.06 -6.70
C ARG A 63 -7.14 1.72 -6.43
N TYR A 64 -7.96 1.13 -5.55
CA TYR A 64 -9.24 1.69 -5.14
C TYR A 64 -9.08 3.04 -4.44
N LEU A 65 -8.25 3.10 -3.39
CA LEU A 65 -8.07 4.30 -2.57
C LEU A 65 -7.49 5.47 -3.37
N GLU A 66 -6.56 5.19 -4.28
CA GLU A 66 -5.98 6.18 -5.17
C GLU A 66 -7.01 6.69 -6.20
N TYR A 67 -7.78 5.79 -6.81
CA TYR A 67 -8.84 6.18 -7.72
C TYR A 67 -9.90 7.04 -7.02
N SER A 68 -10.37 6.62 -5.84
CA SER A 68 -11.37 7.37 -5.08
C SER A 68 -10.85 8.69 -4.51
N ARG A 69 -9.53 8.88 -4.41
CA ARG A 69 -8.90 10.17 -4.10
C ARG A 69 -8.94 11.11 -5.31
N LEU A 70 -8.65 10.59 -6.50
CA LEU A 70 -8.62 11.38 -7.74
C LEU A 70 -10.03 11.65 -8.31
N ASN A 71 -10.98 10.77 -8.02
CA ASN A 71 -12.37 10.82 -8.50
C ASN A 71 -13.34 10.76 -7.30
N PRO A 72 -13.39 11.81 -6.46
CA PRO A 72 -14.24 11.82 -5.28
C PRO A 72 -15.73 11.74 -5.68
N GLY A 73 -16.47 10.83 -5.04
CA GLY A 73 -17.90 10.67 -5.26
C GLY A 73 -18.29 9.78 -6.44
N ASP A 74 -17.34 9.24 -7.21
CA ASP A 74 -17.64 8.26 -8.25
C ASP A 74 -17.92 6.88 -7.62
N PRO A 75 -19.15 6.34 -7.72
CA PRO A 75 -19.51 5.04 -7.16
C PRO A 75 -19.22 3.87 -8.10
N SER A 76 -18.70 4.14 -9.31
CA SER A 76 -18.56 3.14 -10.35
C SER A 76 -17.39 2.17 -10.09
N GLU A 77 -17.45 1.03 -10.77
CA GLU A 77 -16.39 0.03 -10.77
C GLU A 77 -15.20 0.40 -11.67
N ALA A 78 -15.17 1.61 -12.24
CA ALA A 78 -14.10 2.06 -13.13
C ALA A 78 -12.71 2.02 -12.46
N TRP A 79 -12.66 2.15 -11.12
CA TRP A 79 -11.44 1.99 -10.33
C TRP A 79 -10.71 0.67 -10.60
N MET A 80 -11.44 -0.43 -10.88
CA MET A 80 -10.83 -1.73 -11.10
C MET A 80 -9.90 -1.74 -12.31
N ARG A 81 -10.16 -0.87 -13.29
CA ARG A 81 -9.42 -0.79 -14.57
C ARG A 81 -8.67 0.53 -14.73
N SER A 82 -8.60 1.36 -13.68
CA SER A 82 -8.02 2.71 -13.73
C SER A 82 -6.54 2.73 -14.11
N LYS A 83 -5.83 1.63 -13.83
CA LYS A 83 -4.42 1.39 -14.17
C LYS A 83 -4.26 0.24 -15.19
N GLY A 84 -5.27 0.06 -16.02
CA GLY A 84 -5.32 -0.97 -17.07
C GLY A 84 -6.09 -2.23 -16.69
N GLU A 85 -6.26 -3.10 -17.69
CA GLU A 85 -7.09 -4.32 -17.65
C GLU A 85 -6.59 -5.38 -16.65
N ARG A 86 -5.31 -5.32 -16.25
CA ARG A 86 -4.68 -6.27 -15.34
C ARG A 86 -4.10 -5.53 -14.14
N LEU A 87 -3.97 -6.24 -13.02
CA LEU A 87 -3.21 -5.74 -11.87
C LEU A 87 -1.72 -5.92 -12.14
N ALA A 88 -1.04 -4.83 -12.45
CA ALA A 88 0.39 -4.81 -12.74
C ALA A 88 1.21 -4.28 -11.55
N GLU A 89 0.60 -3.43 -10.72
CA GLU A 89 1.18 -2.74 -9.57
C GLU A 89 1.74 -3.73 -8.54
N GLY A 90 3.07 -3.66 -8.36
CA GLY A 90 3.84 -4.53 -7.49
C GLY A 90 4.00 -5.95 -8.02
N ASN A 91 3.60 -6.24 -9.26
CA ASN A 91 3.73 -7.57 -9.85
C ASN A 91 5.18 -7.83 -10.28
N THR A 92 5.88 -8.72 -9.57
CA THR A 92 7.27 -9.08 -9.89
C THR A 92 7.39 -10.46 -10.54
N ASN A 93 6.35 -10.94 -11.25
CA ASN A 93 6.44 -12.17 -12.05
C ASN A 93 7.24 -11.92 -13.34
N ALA A 94 7.96 -12.95 -13.81
CA ALA A 94 8.72 -12.87 -15.05
C ALA A 94 7.80 -12.55 -16.26
N GLY A 95 8.23 -11.64 -17.14
CA GLY A 95 7.48 -11.24 -18.33
C GLY A 95 6.48 -10.10 -18.12
N VAL A 96 6.43 -9.49 -16.92
CA VAL A 96 5.69 -8.25 -16.67
C VAL A 96 6.66 -7.08 -16.74
N GLU A 97 6.78 -6.45 -17.91
CA GLU A 97 7.64 -5.28 -18.15
C GLU A 97 6.79 -4.00 -18.30
N THR A 98 6.08 -3.63 -17.25
CA THR A 98 5.42 -2.31 -17.18
C THR A 98 6.12 -1.47 -16.13
N SER A 99 6.35 -0.18 -16.39
CA SER A 99 6.91 0.77 -15.41
C SER A 99 6.13 0.77 -14.08
N ASP A 100 4.81 0.54 -14.15
CA ASP A 100 3.94 0.42 -12.98
C ASP A 100 4.20 -0.84 -12.11
N ALA A 101 4.79 -1.89 -12.70
CA ALA A 101 4.98 -3.17 -12.00
C ALA A 101 6.17 -3.16 -11.04
N THR A 102 7.15 -2.29 -11.30
CA THR A 102 8.38 -2.22 -10.52
C THR A 102 8.35 -1.17 -9.41
N GLU A 103 7.57 -0.09 -9.60
CA GLU A 103 7.66 1.10 -8.74
C GLU A 103 6.42 1.36 -7.88
N HIS A 104 5.24 0.89 -8.28
CA HIS A 104 4.00 1.22 -7.58
C HIS A 104 3.34 -0.02 -6.98
N GLY A 105 3.29 -0.12 -5.64
CA GLY A 105 2.51 -1.13 -4.91
C GLY A 105 3.33 -2.04 -3.99
N PHE A 106 2.64 -2.91 -3.25
CA PHE A 106 3.30 -3.94 -2.44
C PHE A 106 3.80 -5.07 -3.35
N LYS A 107 5.09 -5.39 -3.31
CA LYS A 107 5.64 -6.44 -4.18
C LYS A 107 4.96 -7.79 -3.96
N TRP A 108 4.52 -8.42 -5.05
CA TRP A 108 3.86 -9.72 -5.09
C TRP A 108 4.28 -10.49 -6.35
N ARG A 109 4.41 -11.81 -6.21
CA ARG A 109 4.61 -12.75 -7.32
C ARG A 109 4.07 -14.11 -6.96
N GLY A 110 3.79 -14.92 -7.98
CA GLY A 110 3.56 -16.36 -7.82
C GLY A 110 4.81 -17.09 -7.32
N GLY A 111 4.67 -18.39 -7.04
CA GLY A 111 5.77 -19.26 -6.60
C GLY A 111 5.91 -19.39 -5.08
N THR A 112 6.94 -20.11 -4.62
CA THR A 112 7.06 -20.61 -3.24
C THR A 112 7.95 -19.75 -2.31
N GLU A 113 8.66 -18.76 -2.83
CA GLU A 113 9.61 -17.96 -2.05
C GLU A 113 8.95 -16.86 -1.20
N ARG A 114 9.50 -16.62 0.00
CA ARG A 114 9.03 -15.55 0.89
C ARG A 114 9.25 -14.19 0.24
N GLN A 115 8.29 -13.27 0.42
CA GLN A 115 8.35 -11.92 -0.16
C GLN A 115 8.17 -10.82 0.88
N THR A 116 7.24 -10.99 1.82
CA THR A 116 7.00 -10.02 2.91
C THR A 116 7.19 -10.68 4.27
N THR A 117 8.02 -10.06 5.11
CA THR A 117 8.25 -10.44 6.50
C THR A 117 8.08 -9.21 7.40
N GLY A 118 7.59 -9.41 8.62
CA GLY A 118 7.27 -8.32 9.53
C GLY A 118 6.04 -7.51 9.11
N ILE A 119 6.02 -6.22 9.42
CA ILE A 119 4.90 -5.31 9.14
C ILE A 119 5.35 -4.25 8.14
N TRP A 120 4.56 -4.10 7.08
CA TRP A 120 4.75 -3.12 6.03
C TRP A 120 3.56 -2.17 5.97
N MET A 121 3.82 -0.89 5.70
CA MET A 121 2.81 0.16 5.60
C MET A 121 3.02 0.94 4.30
N TRP A 122 1.96 1.47 3.70
CA TRP A 122 2.08 2.36 2.55
C TRP A 122 2.58 3.74 3.00
N SER A 123 3.53 4.34 2.28
CA SER A 123 4.17 5.60 2.71
C SER A 123 3.24 6.80 2.74
N LYS A 124 2.09 6.74 2.04
CA LYS A 124 1.17 7.87 1.91
C LYS A 124 -0.20 7.57 2.53
N PRO A 125 -0.62 8.29 3.58
CA PRO A 125 -1.96 8.13 4.13
C PRO A 125 -3.02 8.63 3.13
N PHE A 126 -4.18 7.98 3.11
CA PHE A 126 -5.33 8.39 2.30
C PHE A 126 -6.29 9.22 3.14
N LEU A 127 -6.34 10.53 2.90
CA LEU A 127 -7.29 11.41 3.55
C LEU A 127 -8.65 11.30 2.87
N ARG A 128 -9.70 11.08 3.66
CA ARG A 128 -11.09 11.01 3.20
C ARG A 128 -11.88 12.15 3.84
N PRO A 129 -12.63 12.95 3.06
CA PRO A 129 -13.55 13.92 3.64
C PRO A 129 -14.52 13.20 4.57
N SER A 130 -14.74 13.73 5.77
CA SER A 130 -15.79 13.21 6.64
C SER A 130 -17.14 13.54 6.02
N ALA A 131 -17.98 12.54 5.79
CA ALA A 131 -19.41 12.74 5.56
C ALA A 131 -20.07 13.13 6.89
N ILE A 132 -19.76 14.32 7.39
CA ILE A 132 -20.52 14.98 8.44
C ILE A 132 -20.69 16.43 7.98
N GLU A 133 -21.59 16.61 7.01
CA GLU A 133 -22.39 17.83 6.96
C GLU A 133 -23.62 17.56 7.80
N GLY A 134 -23.72 18.27 8.92
CA GLY A 134 -24.88 18.36 9.79
C GLY A 134 -25.03 19.81 10.22
#